data_AF-A0A8J4EDK4-F1
#
_entry.id   AF-A0A8J4EDK4-F1
#
_cell.length_a   1.000
_cell.length_b   1.000
_cell.length_c   1.000
_cell.angle_alpha   90.00
_cell.angle_beta   90.00
_cell.angle_gamma   90.00
#
_symmetry.space_group_name_H-M   'P 1'
#
loop_
_entity.id
_entity.type
_entity.pdbx_description
1 polymer ?
#
loop_
_entity_poly.entity_id
_entity_poly.type
_entity_poly.pdbx_seq_one_letter_code
_entity_poly.pdbx_strand_id
1 'polypeptide(L)'
;MNVVSRTRNRRSAWRSIARSIAVVAASAGLILGGAATGAQASTSYRMGCFVITPTTGITTQTVWGYNTCSYTTGFRVSTVSWYTEPCVRVAPNTSGGYKWTKGRKFSGTTTC
;
A
#
# COMPACT_ATOMS: atom_id res chain seq x y z
N MET A 1 33.63 -44.81 -28.84
CA MET A 1 32.27 -45.18 -29.28
C MET A 1 31.28 -44.20 -28.65
N ASN A 2 30.45 -43.59 -29.51
CA ASN A 2 29.17 -42.88 -29.28
C ASN A 2 29.11 -41.56 -28.48
N VAL A 3 28.90 -40.50 -29.25
CA VAL A 3 28.28 -39.21 -28.90
C VAL A 3 26.78 -39.42 -28.66
N VAL A 4 26.20 -38.81 -27.62
CA VAL A 4 24.75 -38.56 -27.54
C VAL A 4 24.50 -37.09 -27.22
N SER A 5 24.14 -36.34 -28.25
CA SER A 5 23.54 -35.02 -28.21
C SER A 5 22.05 -35.12 -27.86
N ARG A 6 21.51 -34.24 -26.99
CA ARG A 6 20.08 -33.83 -27.06
C ARG A 6 19.88 -32.38 -26.59
N THR A 7 19.77 -31.49 -27.57
CA THR A 7 19.10 -30.19 -27.48
C THR A 7 17.59 -30.41 -27.65
N ARG A 8 16.73 -29.94 -26.73
CA ARG A 8 15.30 -29.60 -26.95
C ARG A 8 14.75 -28.95 -25.68
N ASN A 9 14.59 -27.62 -25.65
CA ASN A 9 13.41 -26.89 -26.14
C ASN A 9 12.12 -27.27 -25.38
N ARG A 10 11.61 -26.36 -24.54
CA ARG A 10 10.22 -25.86 -24.62
C ARG A 10 9.92 -24.83 -23.53
N ARG A 11 9.85 -23.57 -23.97
CA ARG A 11 8.93 -22.57 -23.42
C ARG A 11 7.54 -23.23 -23.35
N SER A 12 6.99 -23.43 -22.14
CA SER A 12 5.56 -23.60 -21.85
C SER A 12 5.38 -24.39 -20.56
N ALA A 13 5.49 -23.69 -19.43
CA ALA A 13 4.68 -24.01 -18.26
C ALA A 13 4.19 -22.73 -17.57
N TRP A 14 4.19 -21.61 -18.30
CA TRP A 14 3.33 -20.46 -18.00
C TRP A 14 1.93 -20.84 -18.44
N ARG A 15 1.21 -21.54 -17.55
CA ARG A 15 -0.26 -21.58 -17.41
C ARG A 15 -0.60 -22.85 -16.65
N SER A 16 -1.43 -22.64 -15.63
CA SER A 16 -2.26 -23.61 -14.93
C SER A 16 -1.76 -23.98 -13.53
N ILE A 17 -2.72 -23.90 -12.60
CA ILE A 17 -2.67 -24.28 -11.18
C ILE A 17 -2.09 -23.15 -10.31
N ALA A 18 -2.76 -22.01 -10.14
CA ALA A 18 -4.08 -21.85 -9.54
C ALA A 18 -4.21 -22.55 -8.17
N ARG A 19 -4.25 -21.70 -7.13
CA ARG A 19 -4.91 -21.89 -5.83
C ARG A 19 -4.25 -22.86 -4.84
N SER A 20 -3.73 -22.29 -3.75
CA SER A 20 -3.92 -22.67 -2.32
C SER A 20 -2.87 -21.90 -1.50
N ILE A 21 -3.13 -20.67 -1.07
CA ILE A 21 -3.66 -20.33 0.27
C ILE A 21 -3.17 -21.30 1.35
N ALA A 22 -2.15 -20.90 2.10
CA ALA A 22 -2.01 -21.26 3.50
C ALA A 22 -1.13 -20.23 4.21
N VAL A 23 -1.80 -19.43 5.04
CA VAL A 23 -1.25 -18.47 6.00
C VAL A 23 -0.44 -19.21 7.04
N VAL A 24 0.80 -18.80 7.32
CA VAL A 24 1.40 -18.95 8.65
C VAL A 24 2.15 -17.67 8.99
N ALA A 25 1.66 -17.04 10.05
CA ALA A 25 2.21 -15.86 10.68
C ALA A 25 3.45 -16.20 11.52
N ALA A 26 4.16 -15.13 11.90
CA ALA A 26 5.04 -14.98 13.05
C ALA A 26 6.56 -15.12 12.82
N SER A 27 7.19 -13.94 12.83
CA SER A 27 8.36 -13.61 13.65
C SER A 27 9.74 -14.10 13.23
N ALA A 28 10.49 -13.25 12.53
CA ALA A 28 11.88 -12.90 12.86
C ALA A 28 12.36 -11.79 11.92
N GLY A 29 12.91 -10.72 12.50
CA GLY A 29 13.35 -9.54 11.77
C GLY A 29 14.54 -9.79 10.85
N LEU A 30 14.59 -9.03 9.76
CA LEU A 30 15.85 -8.66 9.12
C LEU A 30 15.80 -7.18 8.78
N ILE A 31 16.61 -6.43 9.52
CA ILE A 31 17.16 -5.13 9.13
C ILE A 31 17.94 -5.36 7.83
N LEU A 32 17.66 -4.60 6.76
CA LEU A 32 18.63 -4.13 5.77
C LEU A 32 17.95 -3.37 4.62
N GLY A 33 18.32 -2.10 4.47
CA GLY A 33 18.53 -1.49 3.16
C GLY A 33 17.30 -1.27 2.29
N GLY A 34 16.45 -0.32 2.65
CA GLY A 34 15.58 0.33 1.67
C GLY A 34 15.90 1.80 1.71
N ALA A 35 16.62 2.32 0.71
CA ALA A 35 16.64 3.74 0.44
C ALA A 35 15.17 4.19 0.35
N ALA A 36 14.66 4.81 1.41
CA ALA A 36 13.38 5.46 1.38
C ALA A 36 13.58 6.63 0.42
N THR A 37 13.35 6.39 -0.87
CA THR A 37 13.13 7.45 -1.85
C THR A 37 12.07 8.34 -1.21
N GLY A 38 12.50 9.49 -0.68
CA GLY A 38 11.67 10.36 0.14
C GLY A 38 10.38 10.62 -0.61
N ALA A 39 9.29 10.02 -0.14
CA ALA A 39 7.99 10.28 -0.71
C ALA A 39 7.73 11.75 -0.43
N GLN A 40 7.51 12.53 -1.49
CA GLN A 40 7.21 13.95 -1.37
C GLN A 40 5.90 14.05 -0.61
N ALA A 41 5.98 14.48 0.66
CA ALA A 41 4.81 14.77 1.45
C ALA A 41 4.15 16.01 0.84
N SER A 42 2.91 15.86 0.40
CA SER A 42 2.07 17.03 0.17
C SER A 42 1.79 17.68 1.54
N THR A 43 1.53 18.99 1.55
CA THR A 43 1.29 19.76 2.78
C THR A 43 0.28 19.03 3.67
N SER A 44 0.70 18.72 4.90
CA SER A 44 -0.18 18.09 5.89
C SER A 44 -1.27 19.07 6.30
N TYR A 45 -2.48 18.59 6.55
CA TYR A 45 -3.60 19.42 6.98
C TYR A 45 -4.35 18.77 8.14
N ARG A 46 -5.05 19.60 8.92
CA ARG A 46 -5.83 19.17 10.08
C ARG A 46 -7.32 19.11 9.76
N MET A 47 -7.96 18.06 10.27
CA MET A 47 -9.41 17.86 10.32
C MET A 47 -9.79 17.72 11.79
N GLY A 48 -9.95 18.84 12.50
CA GLY A 48 -10.08 18.86 13.96
C GLY A 48 -8.83 18.33 14.66
N CYS A 49 -8.99 17.30 15.50
CA CYS A 49 -7.90 16.59 16.18
C CYS A 49 -7.25 15.47 15.32
N PHE A 50 -7.56 15.41 14.02
CA PHE A 50 -6.97 14.44 13.10
C PHE A 50 -6.01 15.14 12.12
N VAL A 51 -4.79 14.64 11.98
CA VAL A 51 -3.78 15.20 11.07
C VAL A 51 -3.61 14.29 9.86
N ILE A 52 -3.85 14.81 8.66
CA ILE A 52 -3.68 14.09 7.40
C ILE A 52 -2.37 14.50 6.74
N THR A 53 -1.57 13.53 6.33
CA THR A 53 -0.32 13.70 5.59
C THR A 53 -0.35 12.86 4.31
N PRO A 54 -0.65 13.48 3.15
CA PRO A 54 -0.50 12.83 1.87
C PRO A 54 0.98 12.71 1.52
N THR A 55 1.39 11.58 0.94
CA THR A 55 2.75 11.30 0.49
C THR A 55 2.70 10.68 -0.90
N THR A 56 3.58 11.14 -1.79
CA THR A 56 3.68 10.63 -3.15
C THR A 56 5.05 10.02 -3.36
N GLY A 57 5.08 8.71 -3.60
CA GLY A 57 6.26 7.99 -4.08
C GLY A 57 6.30 7.93 -5.61
N ILE A 58 7.27 7.18 -6.12
CA ILE A 58 7.50 7.03 -7.57
C ILE A 58 6.31 6.31 -8.23
N THR A 59 5.89 5.17 -7.67
CA THR A 59 4.82 4.31 -8.24
C THR A 59 3.52 4.34 -7.45
N THR A 60 3.56 4.78 -6.19
CA THR A 60 2.41 4.74 -5.26
C THR A 60 2.21 6.07 -4.56
N GLN A 61 0.97 6.35 -4.19
CA GLN A 61 0.60 7.42 -3.27
C GLN A 61 0.10 6.81 -1.98
N THR A 62 0.30 7.49 -0.86
CA THR A 62 -0.16 7.05 0.45
C THR A 62 -0.64 8.25 1.25
N VAL A 63 -1.82 8.15 1.83
CA VAL A 63 -2.31 9.15 2.77
C VAL A 63 -2.23 8.55 4.16
N TRP A 64 -1.55 9.25 5.05
CA TRP A 64 -1.47 8.93 6.46
C TRP A 64 -2.40 9.83 7.26
N GLY A 65 -3.02 9.27 8.29
CA GLY A 65 -3.82 10.00 9.25
C GLY A 65 -3.32 9.69 10.66
N TYR A 66 -2.96 10.73 11.42
CA TYR A 66 -2.61 10.61 12.84
C TYR A 66 -3.75 11.14 13.71
N ASN A 67 -4.21 10.30 14.63
CA ASN A 67 -5.31 10.62 15.51
C ASN A 67 -4.82 11.20 16.83
N THR A 68 -5.05 12.49 17.09
CA THR A 68 -4.83 13.09 18.42
C THR A 68 -6.11 13.18 19.25
N CYS A 69 -7.23 12.68 18.72
CA CYS A 69 -8.49 12.60 19.45
C CYS A 69 -8.43 11.47 20.49
N SER A 70 -9.23 11.60 21.55
CA SER A 70 -9.41 10.56 22.58
C SER A 70 -10.30 9.38 22.13
N TYR A 71 -10.88 9.46 20.93
CA TYR A 71 -11.78 8.47 20.35
C TYR A 71 -11.31 8.02 18.97
N THR A 72 -11.75 6.84 18.52
CA THR A 72 -11.45 6.34 17.18
C THR A 72 -12.12 7.22 16.14
N THR A 73 -11.37 7.69 15.15
CA THR A 73 -11.89 8.44 13.99
C THR A 73 -11.30 7.85 12.72
N GLY A 74 -11.89 8.13 11.57
CA GLY A 74 -11.36 7.66 10.31
C GLY A 74 -11.34 8.71 9.21
N PHE A 75 -10.71 8.30 8.11
CA PHE A 75 -10.73 9.06 6.88
C PHE A 75 -10.92 8.12 5.69
N ARG A 76 -11.56 8.65 4.65
CA ARG A 76 -11.63 8.05 3.32
C ARG A 76 -10.81 8.88 2.36
N VAL A 77 -10.15 8.20 1.44
CA VAL A 77 -9.47 8.84 0.32
C VAL A 77 -10.45 8.92 -0.85
N SER A 78 -10.58 10.12 -1.41
CA SER A 78 -11.27 10.35 -2.67
C SER A 78 -10.24 10.44 -3.78
N THR A 79 -10.46 9.68 -4.84
CA THR A 79 -9.63 9.72 -6.06
C THR A 79 -10.45 10.29 -7.21
N VAL A 80 -9.80 10.77 -8.27
CA VAL A 80 -10.50 11.27 -9.48
C VAL A 80 -11.26 10.15 -10.21
N SER A 81 -11.00 8.88 -9.89
CA SER A 81 -11.84 7.78 -10.36
C SER A 81 -13.11 7.65 -9.52
N TRP A 82 -14.19 7.17 -10.12
CA TRP A 82 -15.51 6.85 -9.56
C TRP A 82 -15.51 5.75 -8.47
N TYR A 83 -14.35 5.43 -7.89
CA TYR A 83 -14.19 4.49 -6.79
C TYR A 83 -14.09 5.24 -5.46
N THR A 84 -14.98 4.89 -4.55
CA THR A 84 -14.94 5.32 -3.15
C THR A 84 -14.06 4.35 -2.37
N GLU A 85 -12.96 4.84 -1.81
CA GLU A 85 -12.06 4.02 -1.00
C GLU A 85 -12.68 3.71 0.38
N PRO A 86 -12.30 2.59 1.01
CA PRO A 86 -12.83 2.22 2.32
C PRO A 86 -12.48 3.25 3.41
N CYS A 87 -13.27 3.27 4.48
CA CYS A 87 -12.95 4.05 5.67
C CYS A 87 -11.74 3.45 6.38
N VAL A 88 -10.67 4.23 6.53
CA VAL A 88 -9.53 3.86 7.36
C VAL A 88 -9.80 4.35 8.78
N ARG A 89 -10.16 3.42 9.67
CA ARG A 89 -10.32 3.72 11.10
C ARG A 89 -8.96 3.77 11.80
N VAL A 90 -8.75 4.81 12.59
CA VAL A 90 -7.51 5.08 13.31
C VAL A 90 -7.83 5.25 14.79
N ALA A 91 -7.26 4.36 15.61
CA ALA A 91 -7.44 4.40 17.07
C ALA A 91 -6.84 5.69 17.68
N PRO A 92 -7.26 6.10 18.88
CA PRO A 92 -6.68 7.25 19.59
C PRO A 92 -5.16 7.18 19.68
N ASN A 93 -4.48 8.29 19.41
CA ASN A 93 -3.01 8.42 19.49
C ASN A 93 -2.23 7.45 18.58
N THR A 94 -2.82 7.03 17.46
CA THR A 94 -2.17 6.14 16.48
C THR A 94 -2.21 6.72 15.07
N SER A 95 -1.45 6.10 14.17
CA SER A 95 -1.45 6.40 12.74
C SER A 95 -2.09 5.27 11.94
N GLY A 96 -2.90 5.62 10.96
CA GLY A 96 -3.38 4.72 9.92
C GLY A 96 -3.06 5.26 8.53
N GLY A 97 -3.02 4.41 7.53
CA GLY A 97 -2.63 4.80 6.19
C GLY A 97 -3.41 4.08 5.11
N TYR A 98 -3.65 4.77 4.00
CA TYR A 98 -4.19 4.18 2.78
C TYR A 98 -3.22 4.36 1.63
N LYS A 99 -2.80 3.27 0.99
CA LYS A 99 -1.81 3.25 -0.09
C LYS A 99 -2.43 2.71 -1.38
N TRP A 100 -2.18 3.40 -2.49
CA TRP A 100 -2.66 3.00 -3.80
C TRP A 100 -1.68 3.40 -4.92
N THR A 101 -1.87 2.85 -6.12
CA THR A 101 -1.02 3.12 -7.29
C THR A 101 -1.23 4.53 -7.83
N LYS A 102 -0.16 5.21 -8.25
CA LYS A 102 -0.19 6.61 -8.74
C LYS A 102 -1.09 6.85 -9.97
N GLY A 103 -1.45 5.80 -10.69
CA GLY A 103 -2.41 5.86 -11.81
C GLY A 103 -3.78 6.45 -11.43
N ARG A 104 -4.16 6.40 -10.14
CA ARG A 104 -5.37 7.06 -9.63
C ARG A 104 -4.98 8.36 -8.94
N LYS A 105 -5.37 9.50 -9.52
CA LYS A 105 -5.06 10.83 -8.97
C LYS A 105 -5.79 11.05 -7.64
N PHE A 106 -5.06 11.57 -6.66
CA PHE A 106 -5.63 12.02 -5.39
C PHE A 106 -6.55 13.22 -5.62
N SER A 107 -7.75 13.21 -5.03
CA SER A 107 -8.70 14.33 -5.08
C SER A 107 -8.85 14.99 -3.71
N GLY A 108 -8.82 14.22 -2.62
CA GLY A 108 -9.00 14.74 -1.27
C GLY A 108 -9.24 13.64 -0.26
N THR A 109 -9.53 14.05 0.98
CA THR A 109 -10.02 13.14 2.02
C THR A 109 -11.31 13.63 2.62
N THR A 110 -12.05 12.74 3.26
CA THR A 110 -13.27 13.06 4.01
C THR A 110 -13.31 12.20 5.26
N THR A 111 -13.79 12.76 6.36
CA THR A 111 -13.94 12.04 7.62
C THR A 111 -15.02 10.96 7.52
N CYS A 112 -14.76 9.86 8.22
CA CYS A 112 -15.65 8.72 8.48
C CYS A 112 -15.65 8.08 9.92
#